data_AF-A0A3A0AAY1-F1
#
_entry.id   AF-A0A3A0AAY1-F1
#
_cell.length_a   1.000
_cell.length_b   1.000
_cell.length_c   1.000
_cell.angle_alpha   90.00
_cell.angle_beta   90.00
_cell.angle_gamma   90.00
#
_symmetry.space_group_name_H-M   'P 1'
#
loop_
_entity.id
_entity.type
_entity.pdbx_description
1 polymer ?
#
loop_
_entity_poly.entity_id
_entity_poly.type
_entity_poly.pdbx_seq_one_letter_code
_entity_poly.pdbx_strand_id
1 'polypeptide(L)'
;MTVIEVPVQIRAPDLIKAIEQLPPADLDELLAQARLLQKRRQNEATLLSTIRWKLPAERQARLHDLQAKQENETLTQDERAELLEIVDEVENANVERAEALLVLAQRQNISVRQLLHNLKLDSDLDE
;
A
#
# COMPACT_ATOMS: atom_id res chain seq x y z
N MET A 1 36.88 3.88 5.82
CA MET A 1 36.53 2.46 5.88
C MET A 1 35.60 2.17 4.71
N THR A 2 35.98 1.27 3.81
CA THR A 2 35.19 0.91 2.63
C THR A 2 34.18 -0.15 3.04
N VAL A 3 32.88 0.14 2.93
CA VAL A 3 31.82 -0.85 3.20
C VAL A 3 31.57 -1.63 1.91
N ILE A 4 31.81 -2.94 1.93
CA ILE A 4 31.54 -3.85 0.81
C ILE A 4 30.23 -4.56 1.13
N GLU A 5 29.17 -4.29 0.37
CA GLU A 5 27.90 -4.98 0.50
C GLU A 5 27.99 -6.37 -0.16
N VAL A 6 28.10 -7.42 0.66
CA VAL A 6 28.07 -8.81 0.20
C VAL A 6 26.64 -9.35 0.35
N PRO A 7 25.97 -9.82 -0.72
CA PRO A 7 24.67 -10.46 -0.60
C PRO A 7 24.85 -11.85 0.04
N VAL A 8 24.58 -11.96 1.33
CA VAL A 8 24.64 -13.23 2.04
C VAL A 8 23.29 -13.93 1.97
N GLN A 9 23.21 -15.05 1.24
CA GLN A 9 22.07 -15.97 1.32
C GLN A 9 22.25 -16.89 2.53
N ILE A 10 21.64 -16.54 3.66
CA ILE A 10 21.61 -17.38 4.87
C ILE A 10 20.28 -18.13 4.89
N ARG A 11 20.31 -19.46 5.02
CA ARG A 11 19.09 -20.24 5.23
C ARG A 11 18.60 -20.02 6.66
N ALA A 12 17.29 -20.01 6.86
CA ALA A 12 16.70 -19.80 8.19
C ALA A 12 17.31 -20.72 9.28
N PRO A 13 17.57 -22.03 9.05
CA PRO A 13 18.20 -22.88 10.07
C PRO A 13 19.64 -22.48 10.43
N ASP A 14 20.40 -21.96 9.45
CA ASP A 14 21.79 -21.53 9.66
C ASP A 14 21.83 -20.20 10.43
N LEU A 15 20.82 -19.34 10.23
CA LEU A 15 20.62 -18.13 11.01
C LEU A 15 20.30 -18.43 12.48
N ILE A 16 19.46 -19.44 12.76
CA ILE A 16 19.13 -19.83 14.14
C ILE A 16 20.38 -20.30 14.88
N LYS A 17 21.23 -21.12 14.25
CA LYS A 17 22.50 -21.55 14.84
C LYS A 17 23.44 -20.39 15.15
N ALA A 18 23.46 -19.35 14.32
CA ALA A 18 24.24 -18.15 14.58
C ALA A 18 23.67 -17.34 15.76
N ILE A 19 22.34 -17.27 15.87
CA ILE A 19 21.64 -16.60 16.98
C ILE A 19 21.89 -17.33 18.32
N GLU A 20 21.96 -18.66 18.30
CA GLU A 20 22.26 -19.47 19.50
C GLU A 20 23.65 -19.18 20.10
N GLN A 21 24.59 -18.68 19.30
CA GLN A 21 25.94 -18.34 19.75
C GLN A 21 26.07 -16.88 20.24
N LEU A 22 25.02 -16.07 20.13
CA LEU A 22 25.06 -14.68 20.58
C LEU A 22 25.04 -14.58 22.11
N PRO A 23 25.82 -13.66 22.70
CA PRO A 23 25.65 -13.24 24.07
C PRO A 23 24.21 -12.75 24.35
N PRO A 24 23.68 -12.90 25.58
CA PRO A 24 22.33 -12.48 25.92
C PRO A 24 22.02 -11.00 25.60
N ALA A 25 22.98 -10.10 25.80
CA ALA A 25 22.82 -8.68 25.48
C ALA A 25 22.66 -8.42 23.97
N ASP A 26 23.43 -9.12 23.14
CA ASP A 26 23.37 -8.99 21.69
C ASP A 26 22.09 -9.64 21.13
N LEU A 27 21.61 -10.71 21.77
CA LEU A 27 20.32 -11.33 21.46
C LEU A 27 19.15 -10.36 21.75
N ASP A 28 19.17 -9.66 22.88
CA ASP A 28 18.16 -8.66 23.22
C ASP A 28 18.14 -7.50 22.21
N GLU A 29 19.32 -7.03 21.80
CA GLU A 29 19.44 -6.00 20.76
C GLU A 29 18.88 -6.50 19.42
N LEU A 30 19.24 -7.72 19.01
CA LEU A 30 18.74 -8.33 17.78
C LEU A 30 17.21 -8.48 17.80
N LEU A 31 16.62 -8.91 18.92
CA LEU A 31 15.16 -9.01 19.08
C LEU A 31 14.49 -7.64 18.99
N ALA A 32 15.09 -6.59 19.54
CA ALA A 32 14.59 -5.23 19.41
C ALA A 32 14.60 -4.76 17.95
N GLN A 33 15.71 -4.98 17.23
CA GLN A 33 15.82 -4.64 15.80
C GLN A 33 14.85 -5.46 14.94
N ALA A 34 14.69 -6.76 15.22
CA ALA A 34 13.75 -7.63 14.51
C ALA A 34 12.29 -7.18 14.69
N ARG A 35 11.90 -6.75 15.90
CA ARG A 35 10.56 -6.16 16.16
C ARG A 35 10.35 -4.86 15.41
N LEU A 36 11.34 -3.98 15.38
CA LEU A 36 11.28 -2.73 14.61
C LEU A 36 11.10 -3.02 13.11
N LEU A 37 11.84 -3.98 12.58
CA LEU A 37 11.71 -4.43 11.18
C LEU A 37 10.32 -5.02 10.91
N GLN A 38 9.81 -5.87 11.81
CA GLN A 38 8.47 -6.44 11.70
C GLN A 38 7.39 -5.35 11.67
N LYS A 39 7.47 -4.37 12.58
CA LYS A 39 6.55 -3.23 12.63
C LYS A 39 6.62 -2.40 11.34
N ARG A 40 7.83 -2.15 10.83
CA ARG A 40 8.02 -1.44 9.54
C ARG A 40 7.34 -2.21 8.39
N ARG A 41 7.54 -3.52 8.32
CA ARG A 41 6.92 -4.39 7.29
C ARG A 41 5.40 -4.43 7.39
N GLN A 42 4.84 -4.50 8.60
CA GLN A 42 3.39 -4.44 8.80
C GLN A 42 2.82 -3.10 8.32
N ASN A 43 3.45 -1.99 8.71
CA ASN A 43 3.02 -0.66 8.27
C ASN A 43 3.12 -0.49 6.74
N GLU A 44 4.15 -1.07 6.11
CA GLU A 44 4.29 -1.05 4.65
C GLU A 44 3.23 -1.91 3.95
N ALA A 45 2.89 -3.08 4.50
CA ALA A 45 1.80 -3.89 3.98
C ALA A 45 0.46 -3.15 4.04
N THR A 46 0.19 -2.43 5.14
CA THR A 46 -1.01 -1.59 5.25
C THR A 46 -1.03 -0.48 4.20
N LEU A 47 0.08 0.23 4.01
CA LEU A 47 0.18 1.26 2.96
C LEU A 47 -0.07 0.66 1.56
N LEU A 48 0.52 -0.50 1.26
CA LEU A 48 0.31 -1.17 -0.03
C LEU A 48 -1.14 -1.61 -0.23
N SER A 49 -1.82 -2.06 0.82
CA SER A 49 -3.25 -2.38 0.75
C SER A 49 -4.09 -1.14 0.46
N THR A 50 -3.82 -0.02 1.12
CA THR A 50 -4.49 1.27 0.82
C THR A 50 -4.23 1.71 -0.61
N ILE A 51 -2.98 1.62 -1.09
CA ILE A 51 -2.61 2.01 -2.46
C ILE A 51 -3.33 1.15 -3.51
N ARG A 52 -3.49 -0.15 -3.24
CA ARG A 52 -4.08 -1.13 -4.16
C ARG A 52 -5.59 -1.27 -4.01
N TRP A 53 -6.21 -0.56 -3.07
CA TRP A 53 -7.66 -0.59 -2.91
C TRP A 53 -8.32 -0.13 -4.21
N LYS A 54 -9.39 -0.84 -4.57
CA LYS A 54 -10.28 -0.52 -5.69
C LYS A 54 -11.71 -0.67 -5.20
N LEU A 55 -12.61 0.12 -5.77
CA LEU A 55 -14.04 0.00 -5.49
C LEU A 55 -14.50 -1.44 -5.81
N PRO A 56 -15.30 -2.08 -4.95
CA PRO A 56 -15.83 -3.42 -5.21
C PRO A 56 -16.59 -3.48 -6.54
N ALA A 57 -16.53 -4.61 -7.24
CA ALA A 57 -17.10 -4.75 -8.59
C ALA A 57 -18.59 -4.42 -8.65
N GLU A 58 -19.36 -4.79 -7.62
CA GLU A 58 -20.78 -4.49 -7.52
C GLU A 58 -21.04 -2.99 -7.38
N ARG A 59 -20.23 -2.31 -6.56
CA ARG A 59 -20.29 -0.85 -6.38
C ARG A 59 -19.85 -0.12 -7.65
N GLN A 60 -18.82 -0.61 -8.35
CA GLN A 60 -18.36 -0.06 -9.62
C GLN A 60 -19.43 -0.19 -10.71
N ALA A 61 -20.10 -1.34 -10.80
CA ALA A 61 -21.21 -1.53 -11.74
C ALA A 61 -22.36 -0.58 -11.41
N ARG A 62 -22.69 -0.42 -10.11
CA ARG A 62 -23.72 0.51 -9.67
C ARG A 62 -23.39 1.96 -10.01
N LEU A 63 -22.14 2.38 -9.82
CA LEU A 63 -21.65 3.70 -10.21
C LEU A 63 -21.89 3.95 -11.71
N HIS A 64 -21.48 3.00 -12.55
CA HIS A 64 -21.65 3.10 -14.01
C HIS A 64 -23.13 3.18 -14.42
N ASP A 65 -24.00 2.38 -13.79
CA ASP A 65 -25.45 2.44 -14.03
C ASP A 65 -26.04 3.81 -13.66
N LEU A 66 -25.64 4.37 -12.52
CA LEU A 66 -26.09 5.67 -12.06
C LEU A 66 -25.58 6.80 -12.96
N GLN A 67 -24.34 6.72 -13.43
CA GLN A 67 -23.78 7.64 -14.42
C GLN A 67 -24.55 7.59 -15.74
N ALA A 68 -24.83 6.39 -16.26
CA ALA A 68 -25.64 6.24 -17.46
C ALA A 68 -27.06 6.80 -17.29
N LYS A 69 -27.68 6.65 -16.11
CA LYS A 69 -28.99 7.27 -15.82
C LYS A 69 -28.90 8.79 -15.71
N GLN A 70 -27.79 9.32 -15.21
CA GLN A 70 -27.53 10.76 -15.15
C GLN A 70 -27.44 11.36 -16.56
N GLU A 71 -26.67 10.72 -17.45
CA GLU A 71 -26.52 11.13 -18.85
C GLU A 71 -27.84 11.08 -19.62
N ASN A 72 -28.68 10.09 -19.33
CA ASN A 72 -30.01 9.96 -19.94
C ASN A 72 -31.09 10.80 -19.23
N GLU A 73 -30.73 11.63 -18.25
CA GLU A 73 -31.64 12.46 -17.45
C GLU A 73 -32.78 11.67 -16.75
N THR A 74 -32.60 10.36 -16.57
CA THR A 74 -33.58 9.45 -15.93
C THR A 74 -33.30 9.19 -14.46
N LEU A 75 -32.20 9.75 -13.94
CA LEU A 75 -31.79 9.59 -12.56
C LEU A 75 -32.83 10.19 -11.60
N THR A 76 -33.27 9.40 -10.63
CA THR A 76 -34.20 9.86 -9.58
C THR A 76 -33.46 10.66 -8.50
N GLN A 77 -34.19 11.27 -7.56
CA GLN A 77 -33.57 11.98 -6.44
C GLN A 77 -32.84 11.02 -5.47
N ASP A 78 -33.40 9.86 -5.20
CA ASP A 78 -32.79 8.85 -4.33
C ASP A 78 -31.51 8.29 -4.97
N GLU A 79 -31.55 8.03 -6.28
CA GLU A 79 -30.37 7.59 -7.04
C GLU A 79 -29.29 8.67 -7.18
N ARG A 80 -29.67 9.96 -7.17
CA ARG A 80 -28.71 11.07 -7.09
C ARG A 80 -27.97 11.07 -5.76
N ALA A 81 -28.67 10.82 -4.65
CA ALA A 81 -28.04 10.71 -3.34
C ALA A 81 -27.08 9.50 -3.29
N GLU A 82 -27.49 8.36 -3.82
CA GLU A 82 -26.64 7.17 -3.93
C GLU A 82 -25.39 7.41 -4.79
N LEU A 83 -25.53 8.12 -5.92
CA LEU A 83 -24.40 8.48 -6.77
C LEU A 83 -23.38 9.35 -6.01
N LEU A 84 -23.86 10.34 -5.25
CA LEU A 84 -22.98 11.18 -4.41
C LEU A 84 -22.25 10.35 -3.35
N GLU A 85 -22.94 9.44 -2.67
CA GLU A 85 -22.32 8.57 -1.66
C GLU A 85 -21.19 7.70 -2.24
N ILE A 86 -21.39 7.14 -3.44
CA ILE A 86 -20.36 6.33 -4.10
C ILE A 86 -19.19 7.20 -4.56
N VAL A 87 -19.46 8.39 -5.10
CA VAL A 87 -18.41 9.35 -5.49
C VAL A 87 -17.58 9.76 -4.27
N ASP A 88 -18.22 10.12 -3.17
CA ASP A 88 -17.56 10.51 -1.92
C ASP A 88 -16.65 9.37 -1.38
N GLU A 89 -17.10 8.12 -1.47
CA GLU A 89 -16.28 6.96 -1.09
C GLU A 89 -14.99 6.87 -1.94
N VAL A 90 -15.13 7.01 -3.27
CA VAL A 90 -13.99 6.96 -4.20
C VAL A 90 -13.05 8.14 -3.97
N GLU A 91 -13.57 9.35 -3.77
CA GLU A 91 -12.75 10.53 -3.49
C GLU A 91 -11.95 10.38 -2.20
N ASN A 92 -12.59 9.94 -1.12
CA ASN A 92 -11.91 9.67 0.15
C ASN A 92 -10.81 8.62 -0.01
N ALA A 93 -11.10 7.52 -0.71
CA ALA A 93 -10.12 6.48 -0.98
C ALA A 93 -8.95 7.00 -1.84
N ASN A 94 -9.20 7.91 -2.78
CA ASN A 94 -8.16 8.54 -3.59
C ASN A 94 -7.24 9.44 -2.76
N VAL A 95 -7.79 10.19 -1.79
CA VAL A 95 -7.00 10.97 -0.84
C VAL A 95 -6.12 10.06 -0.01
N GLU A 96 -6.68 9.01 0.60
CA GLU A 96 -5.93 8.04 1.39
C GLU A 96 -4.83 7.36 0.56
N ARG A 97 -5.13 7.01 -0.70
CA ARG A 97 -4.16 6.43 -1.64
C ARG A 97 -3.01 7.40 -1.93
N ALA A 98 -3.31 8.69 -2.15
CA ALA A 98 -2.29 9.70 -2.41
C ALA A 98 -1.35 9.90 -1.20
N GLU A 99 -1.92 9.96 0.00
CA GLU A 99 -1.15 10.04 1.24
C GLU A 99 -0.28 8.79 1.45
N ALA A 100 -0.84 7.60 1.22
CA ALA A 100 -0.10 6.34 1.34
C ALA A 100 1.06 6.24 0.35
N LEU A 101 0.87 6.69 -0.90
CA LEU A 101 1.93 6.78 -1.91
C LEU A 101 3.06 7.71 -1.47
N LEU A 102 2.73 8.88 -0.92
CA LEU A 102 3.73 9.84 -0.41
C LEU A 102 4.55 9.23 0.73
N VAL A 103 3.89 8.63 1.71
CA VAL A 103 4.56 8.00 2.86
C VAL A 103 5.46 6.86 2.40
N LEU A 104 5.00 6.01 1.47
CA LEU A 104 5.79 4.89 0.98
C LEU A 104 7.00 5.35 0.16
N ALA A 105 6.81 6.35 -0.70
CA ALA A 105 7.89 6.95 -1.50
C ALA A 105 8.98 7.57 -0.61
N GLN A 106 8.59 8.31 0.43
CA GLN A 106 9.51 8.86 1.43
C GLN A 106 10.30 7.77 2.15
N ARG A 107 9.65 6.66 2.55
CA ARG A 107 10.32 5.55 3.24
C ARG A 107 11.32 4.79 2.37
N GLN A 108 11.08 4.75 1.06
CA GLN A 108 11.96 4.11 0.09
C GLN A 108 12.96 5.10 -0.52
N ASN A 109 12.89 6.39 -0.15
CA ASN A 109 13.73 7.47 -0.68
C ASN A 109 13.70 7.55 -2.22
N ILE A 110 12.53 7.36 -2.81
CA ILE A 110 12.28 7.46 -4.26
C ILE A 110 11.16 8.47 -4.53
N SER A 111 11.04 8.92 -5.78
CA SER A 111 9.90 9.76 -6.17
C SER A 111 8.60 8.94 -6.23
N VAL A 112 7.44 9.59 -6.03
CA VAL A 112 6.13 8.95 -6.22
C VAL A 112 5.98 8.36 -7.63
N ARG A 113 6.51 9.04 -8.65
CA ARG A 113 6.49 8.55 -10.03
C ARG A 113 7.29 7.25 -10.19
N GLN A 114 8.47 7.16 -9.60
CA GLN A 114 9.25 5.91 -9.58
C GLN A 114 8.56 4.81 -8.77
N LEU A 115 7.89 5.17 -7.67
CA LEU A 115 7.14 4.21 -6.87
C LEU A 115 5.98 3.61 -7.68
N LEU A 116 5.19 4.43 -8.36
CA LEU A 116 4.11 3.97 -9.24
C LEU A 116 4.64 2.98 -10.29
N HIS A 117 5.79 3.29 -10.87
CA HIS A 117 6.46 2.44 -11.86
C HIS A 117 6.84 1.08 -11.28
N ASN A 118 7.44 1.08 -10.09
CA ASN A 118 7.81 -0.13 -9.39
C ASN A 118 6.59 -0.97 -9.00
N LEU A 119 5.47 -0.33 -8.68
CA LEU A 119 4.21 -0.99 -8.34
C LEU A 119 3.39 -1.43 -9.56
N LYS A 120 3.82 -1.03 -10.77
CA LYS A 120 3.10 -1.24 -12.05
C LYS A 120 1.71 -0.61 -12.04
N LEU A 121 1.60 0.58 -11.46
CA LEU A 121 0.35 1.35 -11.37
C LEU A 121 0.30 2.50 -12.39
N ASP A 122 1.29 2.59 -13.27
CA ASP A 122 1.43 3.66 -14.28
C ASP A 122 0.26 3.70 -15.27
N SER A 123 -0.38 2.55 -15.52
CA SER A 123 -1.51 2.41 -16.44
C SER A 123 -2.84 2.87 -15.85
N ASP A 124 -2.93 3.00 -14.52
CA ASP A 124 -4.18 3.36 -13.81
C ASP A 124 -4.35 4.89 -13.66
N LEU A 125 -3.51 5.70 -14.34
CA LEU A 125 -3.61 7.17 -14.36
C LEU A 125 -4.22 7.71 -15.66
N ASP A 126 -4.48 6.85 -16.65
CA ASP A 126 -4.95 7.20 -18.00
C ASP A 126 -6.39 6.73 -18.29
N GLU A 127 -7.07 6.07 -17.34
CA GLU A 127 -8.50 5.68 -17.42
C GLU A 127 -9.36 6.50 -16.45
#